data_AF-A0A2H4SC09-F1
#
_entry.id   AF-A0A2H4SC09-F1
#
_cell.length_a   1.000
_cell.length_b   1.000
_cell.length_c   1.000
_cell.angle_alpha   90.00
_cell.angle_beta   90.00
_cell.angle_gamma   90.00
#
_symmetry.space_group_name_H-M   'P 1'
#
loop_
_entity.id
_entity.type
_entity.pdbx_description
1 polymer ?
#
loop_
_entity_poly.entity_id
_entity_poly.type
_entity_poly.pdbx_seq_one_letter_code
_entity_poly.pdbx_strand_id
1 'polypeptide(L)'
;MFRFNKTLDIVTVFHKAGSPASVKVANLVKQISANAQVGATMDQASDTKPGREPFELNITEDPPTTDQVQTILGYVGTGGISKIIKGARDEKDALKRFKESKESFLRPLTVDWNNGKAVAGDNESEILKILNAQKSD
;
A
#
# COMPACT_ATOMS: atom_id res chain seq x y z
N MET A 1 4.32 16.05 30.22
CA MET A 1 4.07 16.41 28.80
C MET A 1 3.83 15.10 28.06
N PHE A 2 2.57 14.74 27.82
CA PHE A 2 2.25 13.50 27.12
C PHE A 2 2.47 13.73 25.63
N ARG A 3 3.52 13.11 25.06
CA ARG A 3 3.65 12.97 23.61
C ARG A 3 2.54 12.02 23.18
N PHE A 4 1.48 12.54 22.57
CA PHE A 4 0.50 11.70 21.89
C PHE A 4 1.25 10.96 20.79
N ASN A 5 1.43 9.65 20.93
CA ASN A 5 1.99 8.84 19.86
C ASN A 5 1.02 8.94 18.68
N LYS A 6 1.43 9.66 17.63
CA LYS A 6 0.76 9.65 16.34
C LYS A 6 0.60 8.17 15.94
N THR A 7 -0.63 7.74 15.65
CA THR A 7 -0.87 6.39 15.13
C THR A 7 -0.05 6.22 13.86
N LEU A 8 0.80 5.18 13.82
CA LEU A 8 1.60 4.89 12.65
C LEU A 8 0.70 4.68 11.45
N ASP A 9 1.17 5.12 10.29
CA ASP A 9 0.46 4.84 9.05
C ASP A 9 0.47 3.34 8.77
N ILE A 10 -0.62 2.79 8.25
CA ILE A 10 -0.71 1.36 7.93
C ILE A 10 -0.51 1.21 6.42
N VAL A 11 0.51 0.45 6.05
CA VAL A 11 0.76 0.05 4.67
C VAL A 11 0.59 -1.45 4.55
N THR A 12 -0.29 -1.89 3.65
CA THR A 12 -0.48 -3.31 3.36
C THR A 12 0.00 -3.64 1.96
N VAL A 13 0.80 -4.70 1.84
CA VAL A 13 1.23 -5.28 0.57
C VAL A 13 0.54 -6.63 0.40
N PHE A 14 -0.39 -6.69 -0.55
CA PHE A 14 -1.00 -7.93 -0.99
C PHE A 14 -0.12 -8.56 -2.06
N HIS A 15 0.51 -9.68 -1.74
CA HIS A 15 1.46 -10.34 -2.62
C HIS A 15 1.05 -11.79 -2.91
N LYS A 16 1.74 -12.43 -3.85
CA LYS A 16 1.61 -13.86 -4.15
C LYS A 16 3.02 -14.44 -4.24
N ALA A 17 3.40 -15.39 -3.37
CA ALA A 17 4.76 -15.91 -3.31
C ALA A 17 5.24 -16.53 -4.64
N GLY A 18 4.31 -17.09 -5.43
CA GLY A 18 4.60 -17.62 -6.77
C GLY A 18 4.88 -16.56 -7.86
N SER A 19 4.81 -15.26 -7.55
CA SER A 19 5.07 -14.17 -8.51
C SER A 19 6.37 -13.42 -8.17
N PRO A 20 7.39 -13.42 -9.06
CA PRO A 20 8.62 -12.66 -8.83
C PRO A 20 8.40 -11.17 -8.61
N ALA A 21 7.43 -10.57 -9.32
CA ALA A 21 7.04 -9.17 -9.15
C ALA A 21 6.51 -8.91 -7.73
N SER A 22 5.68 -9.82 -7.21
CA SER A 22 5.18 -9.74 -5.84
C SER A 22 6.27 -9.81 -4.78
N VAL A 23 7.23 -10.73 -4.95
CA VAL A 23 8.36 -10.88 -4.01
C VAL A 23 9.25 -9.63 -4.02
N LYS A 24 9.51 -9.04 -5.20
CA LYS A 24 10.28 -7.79 -5.31
C LYS A 24 9.60 -6.65 -4.56
N VAL A 25 8.29 -6.44 -4.79
CA VAL A 25 7.54 -5.37 -4.11
C VAL A 25 7.53 -5.58 -2.59
N ALA A 26 7.27 -6.81 -2.12
CA ALA A 26 7.29 -7.11 -0.70
C ALA A 26 8.65 -6.78 -0.05
N ASN A 27 9.76 -7.14 -0.71
CA ASN A 27 11.11 -6.83 -0.23
C ASN A 27 11.42 -5.33 -0.26
N LEU A 28 11.01 -4.62 -1.32
CA LEU A 28 11.18 -3.18 -1.45
C LEU A 28 10.48 -2.43 -0.30
N VAL A 29 9.20 -2.70 -0.08
CA VAL A 29 8.43 -2.03 0.97
C VAL A 29 8.97 -2.38 2.36
N LYS A 30 9.44 -3.62 2.56
CA LYS A 30 10.12 -4.04 3.78
C LYS A 30 11.40 -3.26 4.05
N GLN A 31 12.23 -3.03 3.02
CA GLN A 31 13.43 -2.22 3.12
C GLN A 31 13.10 -0.76 3.45
N ILE A 32 12.07 -0.19 2.82
CA ILE A 32 11.61 1.18 3.09
C ILE A 32 11.13 1.33 4.53
N SER A 33 10.36 0.36 5.05
CA SER A 33 9.92 0.34 6.45
C SER A 33 11.10 0.28 7.42
N ALA A 34 12.07 -0.60 7.19
CA ALA A 34 13.28 -0.67 8.01
C ALA A 34 14.07 0.65 8.03
N ASN A 35 14.23 1.28 6.86
CA ASN A 35 14.93 2.56 6.74
C ASN A 35 14.19 3.69 7.47
N ALA A 36 12.85 3.72 7.42
CA ALA A 36 12.03 4.71 8.14
C ALA A 36 12.21 4.61 9.66
N GLN A 37 12.31 3.39 10.20
CA GLN A 37 12.54 3.16 11.63
C GLN A 37 13.94 3.61 12.09
N VAL A 38 14.97 3.36 11.27
CA VAL A 38 16.35 3.81 11.55
C VAL A 38 16.49 5.32 11.40
N GLY A 39 15.86 5.92 10.39
CA GLY A 39 15.83 7.38 10.21
C GLY A 39 15.21 8.09 11.41
N ALA A 40 14.09 7.57 11.94
CA ALA A 40 13.43 8.15 13.10
C ALA A 40 14.28 8.13 14.39
N THR A 41 15.21 7.19 14.54
CA THR A 41 16.13 7.15 15.69
C THR A 41 17.33 8.09 15.54
N MET A 42 17.75 8.41 14.31
CA MET A 42 18.87 9.33 14.02
C MET A 42 18.46 10.80 13.84
N ASP A 43 17.30 11.09 13.26
CA ASP A 43 16.81 12.46 12.98
C ASP A 43 16.22 13.19 14.21
N GLN A 44 16.17 12.57 15.39
CA GLN A 44 15.91 13.31 16.64
C GLN A 44 17.05 14.29 16.99
N ALA A 45 18.13 14.35 16.21
CA ALA A 45 19.32 15.16 16.48
C ALA A 45 19.76 16.12 15.35
N SER A 46 19.18 16.12 14.14
CA SER A 46 19.66 16.98 13.04
C SER A 46 18.59 17.29 11.97
N ASP A 47 18.67 18.49 11.40
CA ASP A 47 17.68 19.15 10.54
C ASP A 47 17.77 18.73 9.04
N THR A 48 17.99 17.43 8.75
CA THR A 48 18.33 16.97 7.40
C THR A 48 17.24 16.12 6.75
N LYS A 49 16.39 16.78 5.93
CA LYS A 49 15.39 16.24 4.98
C LYS A 49 14.45 15.15 5.54
N PRO A 50 13.12 15.33 5.51
CA PRO A 50 12.22 14.35 6.07
C PRO A 50 12.32 13.04 5.29
N GLY A 51 12.96 12.04 5.90
CA GLY A 51 12.76 10.64 5.53
C GLY A 51 11.28 10.29 5.70
N ARG A 52 10.85 9.22 5.05
CA ARG A 52 9.50 8.70 5.30
C ARG A 52 9.33 8.42 6.80
N GLU A 53 8.24 8.92 7.37
CA GLU A 53 7.85 8.61 8.75
C GLU A 53 7.67 7.08 8.95
N PRO A 54 8.03 6.55 10.12
CA PRO A 54 7.70 5.18 10.52
C PRO A 54 6.25 4.81 10.21
N PHE A 55 6.05 3.62 9.65
CA PHE A 55 4.73 3.08 9.33
C PHE A 55 4.69 1.58 9.67
N GLU A 56 3.51 1.09 9.98
CA GLU A 56 3.22 -0.32 10.20
C GLU A 56 3.09 -1.02 8.85
N LEU A 57 4.00 -1.95 8.58
CA LEU A 57 4.01 -2.75 7.36
C LEU A 57 3.35 -4.10 7.60
N ASN A 58 2.26 -4.34 6.89
CA ASN A 58 1.62 -5.65 6.79
C ASN A 58 1.89 -6.27 5.40
N ILE A 59 2.49 -7.45 5.35
CA ILE A 59 2.69 -8.20 4.11
C ILE A 59 1.82 -9.46 4.23
N THR A 60 0.90 -9.65 3.29
CA THR A 60 -0.02 -10.78 3.33
C THR A 60 -0.25 -11.42 1.95
N GLU A 61 -0.43 -12.73 1.94
CA GLU A 61 -0.88 -13.50 0.79
C GLU A 61 -2.40 -13.74 0.79
N ASP A 62 -3.06 -13.43 1.90
CA ASP A 62 -4.49 -13.58 2.03
C ASP A 62 -5.20 -12.57 1.14
N PRO A 63 -6.33 -12.95 0.52
CA PRO A 63 -7.12 -12.00 -0.25
C PRO A 63 -7.72 -10.94 0.68
N PRO A 64 -7.87 -9.69 0.22
CA PRO A 64 -8.52 -8.65 1.00
C PRO A 64 -9.97 -8.99 1.33
N THR A 65 -10.51 -8.36 2.37
CA THR A 65 -11.95 -8.39 2.62
C THR A 65 -12.71 -7.59 1.55
N THR A 66 -14.01 -7.82 1.40
CA THR A 66 -14.82 -7.08 0.42
C THR A 66 -14.78 -5.57 0.68
N ASP A 67 -14.82 -5.16 1.95
CA ASP A 67 -14.82 -3.75 2.34
C ASP A 67 -13.47 -3.09 2.08
N GLN A 68 -12.38 -3.84 2.29
CA GLN A 68 -11.04 -3.42 1.87
C GLN A 68 -10.96 -3.22 0.35
N VAL A 69 -11.52 -4.14 -0.45
CA VAL A 69 -11.55 -3.97 -1.92
C VAL A 69 -12.34 -2.72 -2.31
N GLN A 70 -13.51 -2.50 -1.71
CA GLN A 70 -14.30 -1.29 -1.97
C GLN A 70 -13.50 -0.02 -1.69
N THR A 71 -12.80 0.00 -0.55
CA THR A 71 -11.95 1.13 -0.13
C THR A 71 -10.80 1.36 -1.13
N ILE A 72 -10.10 0.29 -1.53
CA ILE A 72 -9.03 0.33 -2.53
C ILE A 72 -9.53 0.87 -3.87
N LEU A 73 -10.70 0.43 -4.33
CA LEU A 73 -11.30 0.92 -5.57
C LEU A 73 -11.57 2.43 -5.51
N GLY A 74 -12.00 2.93 -4.35
CA GLY A 74 -12.13 4.36 -4.08
C GLY A 74 -10.79 5.13 -4.19
N TYR A 75 -9.69 4.53 -3.74
CA TYR A 75 -8.36 5.16 -3.79
C TYR A 75 -7.78 5.27 -5.20
N VAL A 76 -8.00 4.25 -6.03
CA VAL A 76 -7.47 4.23 -7.41
C VAL A 76 -8.38 4.92 -8.43
N GLY A 77 -9.63 5.15 -8.06
CA GLY A 77 -10.65 5.74 -8.94
C GLY A 77 -10.98 4.85 -10.15
N THR A 78 -11.88 5.35 -11.01
CA THR A 78 -12.42 4.60 -12.16
C THR A 78 -11.34 4.08 -13.12
N GLY A 79 -10.27 4.84 -13.33
CA GLY A 79 -9.15 4.46 -14.20
C GLY A 79 -8.27 3.34 -13.65
N GLY A 80 -8.32 3.06 -12.35
CA GLY A 80 -7.52 2.02 -11.72
C GLY A 80 -8.26 0.69 -11.49
N ILE A 81 -9.59 0.66 -11.65
CA ILE A 81 -10.42 -0.51 -11.31
C ILE A 81 -9.95 -1.79 -12.00
N SER A 82 -9.69 -1.71 -13.31
CA SER A 82 -9.24 -2.85 -14.11
C SER A 82 -7.83 -3.34 -13.75
N LYS A 83 -7.04 -2.51 -13.07
CA LYS A 83 -5.71 -2.86 -12.53
C LYS A 83 -5.80 -3.56 -11.17
N ILE A 84 -6.92 -3.40 -10.46
CA ILE A 84 -7.17 -4.07 -9.16
C ILE A 84 -7.93 -5.37 -9.37
N ILE A 85 -9.01 -5.34 -10.14
CA ILE A 85 -9.83 -6.51 -10.44
C ILE A 85 -9.80 -6.79 -11.95
N LYS A 86 -9.35 -8.00 -12.29
CA LYS A 86 -9.24 -8.44 -13.68
C LYS A 86 -10.57 -8.37 -14.40
N GLY A 87 -10.61 -7.59 -15.48
CA GLY A 87 -11.77 -7.48 -16.37
C GLY A 87 -12.95 -6.69 -15.81
N ALA A 88 -12.78 -6.01 -14.66
CA ALA A 88 -13.80 -5.13 -14.12
C ALA A 88 -13.89 -3.80 -14.89
N ARG A 89 -15.11 -3.32 -15.09
CA ARG A 89 -15.40 -2.06 -15.80
C ARG A 89 -15.72 -0.90 -14.87
N ASP A 90 -16.37 -1.21 -13.76
CA ASP A 90 -16.79 -0.26 -12.74
C ASP A 90 -16.69 -0.91 -11.35
N GLU A 91 -16.92 -0.13 -10.30
CA GLU A 91 -16.75 -0.58 -8.91
C GLU A 91 -17.72 -1.71 -8.55
N LYS A 92 -18.96 -1.66 -9.06
CA LYS A 92 -19.98 -2.66 -8.79
C LYS A 92 -19.63 -3.99 -9.45
N ASP A 93 -19.17 -3.96 -10.69
CA ASP A 93 -18.66 -5.12 -11.42
C ASP A 93 -17.40 -5.69 -10.76
N ALA A 94 -16.49 -4.83 -10.30
CA ALA A 94 -15.29 -5.23 -9.58
C ALA A 94 -15.62 -6.00 -8.30
N LEU A 95 -16.52 -5.47 -7.46
CA LEU A 95 -16.95 -6.12 -6.23
C LEU A 95 -17.70 -7.43 -6.49
N LYS A 96 -18.53 -7.48 -7.53
CA LYS A 96 -19.22 -8.71 -7.94
C LYS A 96 -18.21 -9.80 -8.31
N ARG A 97 -17.26 -9.49 -9.21
CA ARG A 97 -16.20 -10.42 -9.65
C ARG A 97 -15.33 -10.89 -8.48
N PHE A 98 -15.01 -9.98 -7.56
CA PHE A 98 -14.22 -10.32 -6.38
C PHE A 98 -14.93 -11.26 -5.41
N LYS A 99 -16.26 -11.12 -5.28
CA LYS A 99 -17.09 -12.04 -4.48
C LYS A 99 -17.20 -13.41 -5.14
N GLU A 100 -17.32 -13.45 -6.47
CA GLU A 100 -17.37 -14.70 -7.24
C GLU A 100 -16.01 -15.43 -7.24
N SER A 101 -14.91 -14.70 -7.36
CA SER A 101 -13.56 -15.27 -7.36
C SER A 101 -12.53 -14.31 -6.77
N LYS A 102 -11.90 -14.72 -5.67
CA LYS A 102 -10.79 -13.98 -5.06
C LYS A 102 -9.56 -13.90 -5.94
N GLU A 103 -9.41 -14.83 -6.89
CA GLU A 103 -8.32 -14.81 -7.88
C GLU A 103 -8.51 -13.72 -8.95
N SER A 104 -9.67 -13.07 -9.02
CA SER A 104 -9.86 -11.88 -9.87
C SER A 104 -9.06 -10.68 -9.36
N PHE A 105 -8.64 -10.68 -8.08
CA PHE A 105 -7.81 -9.64 -7.50
C PHE A 105 -6.36 -9.77 -7.98
N LEU A 106 -5.89 -8.72 -8.64
CA LEU A 106 -4.56 -8.65 -9.23
C LEU A 106 -3.52 -8.29 -8.17
N ARG A 107 -2.43 -9.06 -8.15
CA ARG A 107 -1.32 -8.93 -7.22
C ARG A 107 -0.01 -8.78 -8.02
N PRO A 108 0.97 -8.01 -7.53
CA PRO A 108 0.99 -7.33 -6.24
C PRO A 108 0.15 -6.04 -6.18
N LEU A 109 -0.30 -5.68 -4.98
CA LEU A 109 -0.92 -4.39 -4.68
C LEU A 109 -0.33 -3.83 -3.38
N THR A 110 0.15 -2.59 -3.43
CA THR A 110 0.56 -1.82 -2.24
C THR A 110 -0.51 -0.81 -1.91
N VAL A 111 -1.00 -0.79 -0.68
CA VAL A 111 -2.05 0.11 -0.19
C VAL A 111 -1.53 0.88 1.02
N ASP A 112 -1.61 2.20 0.96
CA ASP A 112 -1.42 3.09 2.10
C ASP A 112 -2.80 3.55 2.58
N TRP A 113 -3.25 2.97 3.69
CA TRP A 113 -4.60 3.18 4.20
C TRP A 113 -4.80 4.60 4.74
N ASN A 114 -3.75 5.20 5.29
CA ASN A 114 -3.79 6.50 5.94
C ASN A 114 -3.76 7.64 4.93
N ASN A 115 -3.04 7.45 3.81
CA ASN A 115 -2.95 8.43 2.73
C ASN A 115 -4.00 8.23 1.63
N GLY A 116 -4.78 7.14 1.72
CA GLY A 116 -5.82 6.83 0.75
C GLY A 116 -5.27 6.59 -0.65
N LYS A 117 -4.13 5.89 -0.74
CA LYS A 117 -3.43 5.59 -2.00
C LYS A 117 -3.24 4.10 -2.17
N ALA A 118 -3.33 3.63 -3.40
CA ALA A 118 -2.99 2.27 -3.76
C ALA A 118 -2.28 2.24 -5.11
N VAL A 119 -1.26 1.37 -5.23
CA VAL A 119 -0.46 1.17 -6.45
C VAL A 119 -0.46 -0.31 -6.79
N ALA A 120 -0.99 -0.62 -7.98
CA ALA A 120 -1.02 -1.97 -8.53
C ALA A 120 0.24 -2.27 -9.34
N GLY A 121 0.74 -3.49 -9.23
CA GLY A 121 1.94 -3.95 -9.94
C GLY A 121 3.24 -3.60 -9.22
N ASP A 122 4.34 -3.67 -9.95
CA ASP A 122 5.72 -3.58 -9.46
C ASP A 122 6.44 -2.29 -9.85
N ASN A 123 5.69 -1.22 -10.17
CA ASN A 123 6.28 0.08 -10.46
C ASN A 123 6.89 0.69 -9.18
N GLU A 124 8.18 0.46 -8.97
CA GLU A 124 8.93 0.92 -7.80
C GLU A 124 8.85 2.43 -7.62
N SER A 125 8.85 3.21 -8.71
CA SER A 125 8.79 4.67 -8.64
C SER A 125 7.44 5.17 -8.13
N GLU A 126 6.34 4.55 -8.57
CA GLU A 126 5.00 4.87 -8.06
C GLU A 126 4.84 4.46 -6.60
N ILE A 127 5.37 3.29 -6.23
CA ILE A 127 5.40 2.82 -4.83
C ILE A 127 6.17 3.83 -3.98
N LEU A 128 7.42 4.13 -4.32
CA LEU A 128 8.24 5.10 -3.59
C LEU A 128 7.55 6.47 -3.48
N LYS A 129 6.85 6.91 -4.53
CA LYS A 129 6.12 8.18 -4.52
C LYS A 129 4.97 8.17 -3.51
N ILE A 130 4.14 7.13 -3.46
CA ILE A 130 3.03 7.08 -2.49
C ILE A 130 3.54 6.88 -1.06
N LEU A 131 4.67 6.18 -0.92
CA LEU A 131 5.24 5.87 0.38
C LEU A 131 5.97 7.09 0.97
N ASN A 132 6.66 7.87 0.14
CA ASN A 132 7.37 9.07 0.59
C ASN A 132 6.53 10.35 0.50
N ALA A 133 5.29 10.27 -0.02
CA ALA A 133 4.40 11.42 -0.07
C ALA A 133 4.04 11.84 1.35
N GLN A 134 4.65 12.92 1.83
CA GLN A 134 4.21 13.55 3.07
C GLN A 134 2.83 14.20 2.84
N LYS A 135 1.93 14.00 3.80
CA LYS A 135 0.66 14.71 3.88
C LYS A 135 0.98 16.21 3.86
N SER A 136 0.66 16.88 2.76
CA SER A 136 0.64 18.35 2.72
C SER A 136 -0.71 18.73 3.35
N ASP A 137 -0.69 19.12 4.63
CA ASP A 137 -1.85 19.69 5.32
C ASP A 137 -2.31 21.00 4.65
#